data_AF-S8CK73-F1
#
_entry.id   AF-S8CK73-F1
#
_cell.length_a   1.000
_cell.length_b   1.000
_cell.length_c   1.000
_cell.angle_alpha   90.00
_cell.angle_beta   90.00
_cell.angle_gamma   90.00
#
_symmetry.space_group_name_H-M   'P 1'
#
loop_
_entity.id
_entity.type
_entity.pdbx_description
1 polymer ?
#
loop_
_entity_poly.entity_id
_entity_poly.type
_entity_poly.pdbx_seq_one_letter_code
_entity_poly.pdbx_strand_id
1 'polypeptide(L)'
;MFGFSKRRMKLGRLKVHLSDSSQGLRSPHRPAKRFSHTNVEGAVAENDDLNRQSSSAVSEFSHCTSGSSENWMVLSISGEKPTPRFNHAAAVVGNKMVVVGGESANGLLEDVQVLNFDRFSWIKASTKLYRSPNSLPLKIPACKGHTLVPWGKKVLLIGGKSEPVSEKTSVWALDVESECWSLIEAKGDIPIARCGHTVVRANSVLILFGGEDAKRRKLNDLHMFDLKSLTWLPLHCT
;
A
#
# COMPACT_ATOMS: atom_id res chain seq x y z
N MET A 1 32.41 34.78 30.88
CA MET A 1 32.99 33.69 30.07
C MET A 1 32.85 32.40 30.85
N PHE A 2 31.88 31.55 30.52
CA PHE A 2 31.68 30.26 31.18
C PHE A 2 31.77 29.17 30.11
N GLY A 3 32.84 28.34 30.20
CA GLY A 3 33.12 27.26 29.28
C GLY A 3 32.39 25.98 29.68
N PHE A 4 31.60 25.43 28.76
CA PHE A 4 30.97 24.11 28.94
C PHE A 4 31.87 23.02 28.35
N SER A 5 32.39 22.18 29.25
CA SER A 5 33.15 20.98 28.96
C SER A 5 32.24 19.89 28.37
N LYS A 6 32.55 19.43 27.14
CA LYS A 6 31.86 18.30 26.49
C LYS A 6 32.38 16.98 27.06
N ARG A 7 31.59 16.28 27.87
CA ARG A 7 31.85 14.87 28.20
C ARG A 7 31.44 13.98 27.03
N ARG A 8 32.45 13.36 26.40
CA ARG A 8 32.34 12.34 25.35
C ARG A 8 31.97 11.00 25.99
N MET A 9 30.76 10.49 25.75
CA MET A 9 30.44 9.10 26.09
C MET A 9 31.06 8.16 25.04
N LYS A 10 31.89 7.21 25.49
CA LYS A 10 32.37 6.08 24.69
C LYS A 10 31.32 4.97 24.80
N LEU A 11 30.62 4.66 23.71
CA LEU A 11 29.84 3.42 23.62
C LEU A 11 30.81 2.25 23.43
N GLY A 12 30.78 1.30 24.36
CA GLY A 12 31.50 0.04 24.26
C GLY A 12 30.96 -0.81 23.11
N ARG A 13 31.87 -1.43 22.37
CA ARG A 13 31.61 -2.29 21.22
C ARG A 13 31.11 -3.66 21.71
N LEU A 14 29.81 -3.92 21.62
CA LEU A 14 29.26 -5.26 21.82
C LEU A 14 29.54 -6.10 20.57
N LYS A 15 30.35 -7.14 20.73
CA LYS A 15 30.71 -8.12 19.70
C LYS A 15 29.64 -9.22 19.74
N VAL A 16 28.65 -9.16 18.84
CA VAL A 16 27.71 -10.27 18.63
C VAL A 16 28.35 -11.23 17.62
N HIS A 17 28.48 -12.49 18.03
CA HIS A 17 29.01 -13.56 17.19
C HIS A 17 27.89 -14.02 16.26
N LEU A 18 27.99 -13.68 14.97
CA LEU A 18 27.13 -14.22 13.92
C LEU A 18 27.76 -15.52 13.42
N SER A 19 27.09 -16.64 13.66
CA SER A 19 27.40 -17.91 13.01
C SER A 19 26.90 -17.86 11.56
N ASP A 20 27.83 -18.04 10.63
CA ASP A 20 27.57 -18.16 9.19
C ASP A 20 26.73 -19.42 8.90
N SER A 21 25.59 -19.25 8.24
CA SER A 21 24.92 -20.34 7.52
C SER A 21 24.70 -19.88 6.08
N SER A 22 25.69 -20.16 5.26
CA SER A 22 25.68 -19.98 3.81
C SER A 22 24.69 -20.97 3.17
N GLN A 23 23.54 -20.50 2.68
CA GLN A 23 22.89 -21.06 1.49
C GLN A 23 22.16 -19.95 0.72
N GLY A 24 22.60 -19.75 -0.53
CA GLY A 24 22.13 -18.71 -1.42
C GLY A 24 20.68 -18.90 -1.85
N LEU A 25 19.93 -17.81 -1.86
CA LEU A 25 18.58 -17.74 -2.40
C LEU A 25 18.65 -17.83 -3.93
N ARG A 26 18.31 -18.99 -4.48
CA ARG A 26 18.11 -19.20 -5.92
C ARG A 26 16.68 -18.80 -6.29
N SER A 27 16.53 -17.88 -7.24
CA SER A 27 15.24 -17.51 -7.83
C SER A 27 14.61 -18.70 -8.59
N PRO A 28 13.28 -18.88 -8.59
CA PRO A 28 12.64 -19.97 -9.32
C PRO A 28 12.77 -19.80 -10.85
N HIS A 29 13.18 -20.87 -11.53
CA HIS A 29 13.23 -20.93 -13.01
C HIS A 29 11.83 -20.90 -13.62
N ARG A 30 11.61 -19.98 -14.58
CA ARG A 30 10.44 -19.97 -15.48
C ARG A 30 10.57 -21.11 -16.51
N PRO A 31 9.52 -21.92 -16.76
CA PRO A 31 9.55 -22.87 -17.87
C PRO A 31 9.46 -22.14 -19.22
N ALA A 32 10.30 -22.55 -20.17
CA ALA A 32 10.37 -21.99 -21.52
C ALA A 32 9.20 -22.47 -22.40
N LYS A 33 8.60 -21.56 -23.16
CA LYS A 33 7.61 -21.86 -24.21
C LYS A 33 8.30 -22.59 -25.37
N ARG A 34 7.89 -23.83 -25.66
CA ARG A 34 8.22 -24.53 -26.91
C ARG A 34 7.26 -24.04 -28.00
N PHE A 35 7.80 -23.47 -29.08
CA PHE A 35 7.15 -23.38 -30.37
C PHE A 35 7.54 -24.61 -31.19
N SER A 36 6.56 -25.27 -31.80
CA SER A 36 6.78 -26.13 -32.96
C SER A 36 5.51 -26.15 -33.81
N HIS A 37 5.58 -25.48 -34.96
CA HIS A 37 4.70 -25.72 -36.10
C HIS A 37 5.32 -26.83 -36.96
N THR A 38 4.51 -27.81 -37.39
CA THR A 38 4.42 -28.32 -38.78
C THR A 38 3.28 -29.33 -38.92
N ASN A 39 2.53 -29.18 -40.02
CA ASN A 39 1.36 -29.96 -40.49
C ASN A 39 1.62 -31.45 -40.72
N VAL A 40 0.58 -32.29 -40.57
CA VAL A 40 0.15 -33.35 -41.54
C VAL A 40 -1.36 -33.62 -41.38
N GLU A 41 -2.07 -33.80 -42.50
CA GLU A 41 -3.47 -34.23 -42.64
C GLU A 41 -3.72 -35.72 -42.30
N GLY A 42 -4.97 -36.09 -42.00
CA GLY A 42 -5.42 -37.49 -41.99
C GLY A 42 -6.68 -37.73 -41.16
N ALA A 43 -7.73 -38.28 -41.79
CA ALA A 43 -9.10 -38.37 -41.29
C ALA A 43 -9.47 -39.68 -40.57
N VAL A 44 -10.69 -39.68 -40.01
CA VAL A 44 -11.70 -40.77 -39.84
C VAL A 44 -11.91 -41.40 -38.43
N ALA A 45 -13.19 -41.35 -37.99
CA ALA A 45 -13.97 -42.21 -37.06
C ALA A 45 -13.56 -42.28 -35.56
N GLU A 46 -14.43 -42.45 -34.54
CA GLU A 46 -15.87 -42.74 -34.40
C GLU A 46 -16.29 -42.47 -32.92
N ASN A 47 -17.60 -42.26 -32.71
CA ASN A 47 -18.48 -42.33 -31.51
C ASN A 47 -17.91 -42.73 -30.12
N ASP A 48 -18.40 -42.12 -29.03
CA ASP A 48 -19.63 -42.59 -28.32
C ASP A 48 -19.99 -41.74 -27.07
N ASP A 49 -21.28 -41.78 -26.73
CA ASP A 49 -22.02 -41.01 -25.73
C ASP A 49 -21.76 -41.33 -24.23
N LEU A 50 -22.30 -40.45 -23.36
CA LEU A 50 -22.99 -40.71 -22.06
C LEU A 50 -22.43 -40.01 -20.80
N ASN A 51 -23.03 -38.85 -20.50
CA ASN A 51 -23.86 -38.54 -19.32
C ASN A 51 -23.57 -39.26 -17.98
N ARG A 52 -23.24 -38.53 -16.90
CA ARG A 52 -23.92 -38.67 -15.58
C ARG A 52 -23.58 -37.57 -14.57
N GLN A 53 -24.62 -37.22 -13.82
CA GLN A 53 -24.79 -36.15 -12.83
C GLN A 53 -24.05 -36.36 -11.49
N SER A 54 -23.90 -35.21 -10.80
CA SER A 54 -24.02 -34.99 -9.36
C SER A 54 -23.01 -35.64 -8.40
N SER A 55 -22.29 -34.79 -7.67
CA SER A 55 -22.16 -34.96 -6.22
C SER A 55 -21.76 -33.64 -5.55
N SER A 56 -22.63 -33.19 -4.67
CA SER A 56 -22.40 -32.16 -3.65
C SER A 56 -21.23 -32.56 -2.74
N ALA A 57 -20.20 -31.72 -2.67
CA ALA A 57 -19.23 -31.78 -1.58
C ALA A 57 -19.03 -30.37 -1.03
N VAL A 58 -19.81 -30.05 -0.01
CA VAL A 58 -19.46 -29.04 0.98
C VAL A 58 -18.21 -29.58 1.68
N SER A 59 -17.05 -28.97 1.44
CA SER A 59 -15.83 -29.30 2.17
C SER A 59 -15.85 -28.61 3.52
N GLU A 60 -16.08 -29.38 4.57
CA GLU A 60 -15.98 -28.97 5.96
C GLU A 60 -14.55 -28.54 6.30
N PHE A 61 -14.41 -27.38 6.93
CA PHE A 61 -13.13 -26.87 7.42
C PHE A 61 -12.81 -27.52 8.75
N SER A 62 -11.92 -28.51 8.71
CA SER A 62 -11.26 -29.06 9.89
C SER A 62 -10.37 -28.00 10.55
N HIS A 63 -10.68 -27.71 11.82
CA HIS A 63 -9.86 -27.11 12.87
C HIS A 63 -8.42 -26.70 12.48
N CYS A 64 -8.18 -25.38 12.36
CA CYS A 64 -6.83 -24.82 12.41
C CYS A 64 -6.34 -24.81 13.87
N THR A 65 -5.85 -25.95 14.34
CA THR A 65 -4.98 -25.99 15.52
C THR A 65 -3.62 -25.42 15.15
N SER A 66 -3.22 -24.39 15.91
CA SER A 66 -1.88 -23.79 16.03
C SER A 66 -0.76 -24.51 15.25
N GLY A 67 -0.45 -24.00 14.06
CA GLY A 67 0.69 -24.43 13.26
C GLY A 67 1.16 -23.25 12.41
N SER A 68 2.38 -22.80 12.65
CA SER A 68 3.04 -21.74 11.88
C SER A 68 3.17 -22.17 10.41
N SER A 69 2.20 -21.79 9.57
CA SER A 69 2.33 -21.96 8.13
C SER A 69 3.27 -20.88 7.59
N GLU A 70 4.56 -21.23 7.43
CA GLU A 70 5.57 -20.38 6.78
C GLU A 70 5.42 -20.33 5.25
N ASN A 71 4.34 -20.86 4.69
CA ASN A 71 4.14 -20.95 3.26
C ASN A 71 3.24 -19.84 2.72
N TRP A 72 3.70 -19.18 1.66
CA TRP A 72 2.88 -18.28 0.86
C TRP A 72 1.71 -19.04 0.25
N MET A 73 0.52 -18.47 0.32
CA MET A 73 -0.68 -19.05 -0.27
C MET A 73 -1.44 -18.03 -1.11
N VAL A 74 -2.02 -18.50 -2.20
CA VAL A 74 -2.98 -17.72 -2.99
C VAL A 74 -4.32 -17.79 -2.27
N LEU A 75 -4.82 -16.63 -1.84
CA LEU A 75 -6.14 -16.54 -1.21
C LEU A 75 -7.23 -16.67 -2.29
N SER A 76 -8.27 -17.45 -2.00
CA SER A 76 -9.49 -17.48 -2.81
C SER A 76 -10.31 -16.23 -2.56
N ILE A 77 -10.27 -15.28 -3.50
CA ILE A 77 -10.89 -13.95 -3.35
C ILE A 77 -12.09 -13.79 -4.28
N SER A 78 -13.19 -13.25 -3.75
CA SER A 78 -14.43 -12.95 -4.47
C SER A 78 -14.66 -11.43 -4.63
N GLY A 79 -15.76 -11.05 -5.28
CA GLY A 79 -16.18 -9.64 -5.41
C GLY A 79 -15.52 -8.87 -6.57
N GLU A 80 -15.64 -7.54 -6.53
CA GLU A 80 -15.17 -6.63 -7.56
C GLU A 80 -13.66 -6.41 -7.47
N LYS A 81 -12.89 -7.26 -8.16
CA LYS A 81 -11.42 -7.20 -8.09
C LYS A 81 -10.90 -5.86 -8.63
N PRO A 82 -9.89 -5.26 -7.97
CA PRO A 82 -9.27 -4.04 -8.45
C PRO A 82 -8.57 -4.27 -9.80
N THR A 83 -8.65 -3.29 -10.69
CA THR A 83 -7.86 -3.25 -11.93
C THR A 83 -6.37 -3.45 -11.62
N PRO A 84 -5.61 -4.22 -12.44
CA PRO A 84 -4.16 -4.32 -12.31
C PRO A 84 -3.50 -2.94 -12.26
N ARG A 85 -2.64 -2.72 -11.26
CA ARG A 85 -2.10 -1.40 -10.93
C ARG A 85 -0.74 -1.48 -10.26
N PHE A 86 0.05 -0.40 -10.35
CA PHE A 86 1.30 -0.22 -9.62
C PHE A 86 1.36 1.18 -8.99
N ASN A 87 2.32 1.42 -8.09
CA ASN A 87 2.44 2.68 -7.32
C ASN A 87 1.16 3.11 -6.57
N HIS A 88 0.27 2.16 -6.30
CA HIS A 88 -0.82 2.32 -5.33
C HIS A 88 -0.24 2.26 -3.92
N ALA A 89 -1.01 2.67 -2.93
CA ALA A 89 -0.69 2.38 -1.54
C ALA A 89 -1.84 1.63 -0.87
N ALA A 90 -1.47 0.85 0.15
CA ALA A 90 -2.39 0.01 0.89
C ALA A 90 -2.14 0.13 2.39
N ALA A 91 -3.20 0.08 3.18
CA ALA A 91 -3.12 0.03 4.64
C ALA A 91 -4.23 -0.86 5.19
N VAL A 92 -3.96 -1.51 6.33
CA VAL A 92 -4.96 -2.30 7.06
C VAL A 92 -5.51 -1.48 8.21
N VAL A 93 -6.84 -1.42 8.32
CA VAL A 93 -7.57 -0.83 9.44
C VAL A 93 -8.64 -1.81 9.89
N GLY A 94 -8.51 -2.30 11.13
CA GLY A 94 -9.38 -3.36 11.64
C GLY A 94 -9.32 -4.59 10.73
N ASN A 95 -10.48 -5.04 10.27
CA ASN A 95 -10.61 -6.22 9.42
C ASN A 95 -10.68 -5.92 7.91
N LYS A 96 -10.21 -4.74 7.50
CA LYS A 96 -10.26 -4.28 6.12
C LYS A 96 -8.89 -3.83 5.65
N MET A 97 -8.49 -4.28 4.47
CA MET A 97 -7.37 -3.69 3.73
C MET A 97 -7.94 -2.67 2.74
N VAL A 98 -7.44 -1.44 2.83
CA VAL A 98 -7.81 -0.32 1.95
C VAL A 98 -6.66 -0.11 0.97
N VAL A 99 -6.98 -0.06 -0.33
CA VAL A 99 -6.07 0.26 -1.42
C VAL A 99 -6.57 1.52 -2.10
N VAL A 100 -5.68 2.51 -2.29
CA VAL A 100 -6.03 3.80 -2.89
C VAL A 100 -5.17 4.07 -4.12
N GLY A 101 -5.84 4.50 -5.20
CA GLY A 101 -5.22 5.00 -6.42
C GLY A 101 -4.23 4.04 -7.06
N GLY A 102 -3.12 4.59 -7.52
CA GLY A 102 -2.10 3.94 -8.34
C GLY A 102 -2.23 4.30 -9.82
N GLU A 103 -1.58 3.51 -10.65
CA GLU A 103 -1.59 3.67 -12.10
C GLU A 103 -1.87 2.32 -12.76
N SER A 104 -2.78 2.34 -13.72
CA SER A 104 -3.12 1.21 -14.59
C SER A 104 -2.60 1.45 -16.00
N ALA A 105 -2.86 0.51 -16.92
CA ALA A 105 -2.62 0.72 -18.35
C ALA A 105 -3.40 1.93 -18.92
N ASN A 106 -4.50 2.33 -18.27
CA ASN A 106 -5.37 3.41 -18.71
C ASN A 106 -5.08 4.74 -18.00
N GLY A 107 -3.97 4.82 -17.23
CA GLY A 107 -3.57 6.03 -16.52
C GLY A 107 -3.80 5.98 -15.00
N LEU A 108 -3.79 7.16 -14.37
CA LEU A 108 -3.92 7.33 -12.93
C LEU A 108 -5.30 6.92 -12.43
N LEU A 109 -5.32 6.32 -11.25
CA LEU A 109 -6.53 5.87 -10.58
C LEU A 109 -6.87 6.79 -9.41
N GLU A 110 -8.16 7.03 -9.22
CA GLU A 110 -8.76 7.80 -8.13
C GLU A 110 -9.72 6.93 -7.29
N ASP A 111 -9.69 5.61 -7.50
CA ASP A 111 -10.58 4.67 -6.82
C ASP A 111 -10.04 4.23 -5.45
N VAL A 112 -10.97 3.78 -4.61
CA VAL A 112 -10.70 3.16 -3.33
C VAL A 112 -11.25 1.74 -3.38
N GLN A 113 -10.39 0.78 -3.09
CA GLN A 113 -10.66 -0.65 -3.16
C GLN A 113 -10.51 -1.22 -1.76
N VAL A 114 -11.49 -1.98 -1.31
CA VAL A 114 -11.51 -2.51 0.05
C VAL A 114 -11.65 -4.03 0.02
N LEU A 115 -10.67 -4.71 0.58
CA LEU A 115 -10.73 -6.15 0.83
C LEU A 115 -11.17 -6.39 2.26
N ASN A 116 -12.30 -7.07 2.42
CA ASN A 116 -12.75 -7.55 3.71
C ASN A 116 -12.07 -8.89 4.03
N PHE A 117 -11.40 -9.01 5.17
CA PHE A 117 -10.71 -10.24 5.56
C PHE A 117 -11.63 -11.32 6.14
N ASP A 118 -12.85 -11.01 6.60
CA ASP A 118 -13.82 -12.03 7.04
C ASP A 118 -14.29 -12.90 5.88
N ARG A 119 -14.51 -12.26 4.73
CA ARG A 119 -15.11 -12.89 3.54
C ARG A 119 -14.12 -13.09 2.40
N PHE A 120 -12.90 -12.55 2.54
CA PHE A 120 -11.94 -12.39 1.46
C PHE A 120 -12.62 -11.93 0.17
N SER A 121 -13.34 -10.81 0.28
CA SER A 121 -14.14 -10.25 -0.83
C SER A 121 -13.77 -8.79 -1.07
N TRP A 122 -13.55 -8.43 -2.33
CA TRP A 122 -13.33 -7.06 -2.75
C TRP A 122 -14.65 -6.31 -2.95
N ILE A 123 -14.65 -5.05 -2.54
CA ILE A 123 -15.64 -4.06 -2.93
C ILE A 123 -14.92 -2.81 -3.42
N LYS A 124 -15.47 -2.16 -4.43
CA LYS A 124 -15.13 -0.78 -4.75
C LYS A 124 -15.89 0.13 -3.79
N ALA A 125 -15.18 0.84 -2.92
CA ALA A 125 -15.81 1.71 -1.94
C ALA A 125 -16.54 2.86 -2.67
N SER A 126 -17.78 3.11 -2.26
CA SER A 126 -18.51 4.29 -2.72
C SER A 126 -17.96 5.50 -1.97
N THR A 127 -17.18 6.35 -2.63
CA THR A 127 -16.65 7.53 -1.94
C THR A 127 -17.80 8.48 -1.63
N LYS A 128 -18.27 8.46 -0.39
CA LYS A 128 -19.32 9.34 0.11
C LYS A 128 -18.67 10.66 0.50
N LEU A 129 -19.08 11.71 -0.17
CA LEU A 129 -18.46 13.02 -0.09
C LEU A 129 -18.94 13.69 1.20
N TYR A 130 -18.04 13.98 2.16
CA TYR A 130 -18.40 14.82 3.30
C TYR A 130 -18.25 16.29 2.93
N ARG A 131 -19.28 17.08 3.27
CA ARG A 131 -19.32 18.53 3.13
C ARG A 131 -18.27 19.15 4.05
N SER A 132 -17.30 19.86 3.49
CA SER A 132 -16.82 21.05 4.20
C SER A 132 -18.03 22.01 4.30
N PRO A 133 -18.21 22.78 5.39
CA PRO A 133 -19.29 23.75 5.50
C PRO A 133 -19.41 24.70 4.30
N ASN A 134 -18.31 24.89 3.54
CA ASN A 134 -18.20 25.93 2.51
C ASN A 134 -17.69 25.44 1.14
N SER A 135 -17.68 24.14 0.82
CA SER A 135 -17.17 23.71 -0.50
C SER A 135 -17.77 22.44 -1.09
N LEU A 136 -17.74 22.41 -2.43
CA LEU A 136 -18.10 21.33 -3.36
C LEU A 136 -17.58 19.96 -2.91
N PRO A 137 -18.14 18.85 -3.44
CA PRO A 137 -17.76 17.52 -3.01
C PRO A 137 -16.25 17.25 -3.15
N LEU A 138 -15.55 16.95 -2.06
CA LEU A 138 -14.12 16.60 -2.09
C LEU A 138 -13.94 15.17 -2.59
N LYS A 139 -13.70 15.05 -3.90
CA LYS A 139 -13.16 13.83 -4.49
C LYS A 139 -11.64 13.82 -4.30
N ILE A 140 -11.06 12.68 -3.93
CA ILE A 140 -9.61 12.57 -3.94
C ILE A 140 -9.10 12.72 -5.38
N PRO A 141 -7.98 13.42 -5.59
CA PRO A 141 -7.38 13.46 -6.91
C PRO A 141 -6.81 12.09 -7.28
N ALA A 142 -6.81 11.77 -8.57
CA ALA A 142 -6.13 10.58 -9.08
C ALA A 142 -4.65 10.66 -8.69
N CYS A 143 -4.10 9.60 -8.07
CA CYS A 143 -2.79 9.70 -7.41
C CYS A 143 -1.96 8.42 -7.47
N LYS A 144 -0.62 8.59 -7.47
CA LYS A 144 0.35 7.47 -7.38
C LYS A 144 1.59 7.83 -6.56
N GLY A 145 2.26 6.81 -6.01
CA GLY A 145 3.49 6.97 -5.24
C GLY A 145 3.30 7.78 -3.95
N HIS A 146 2.08 7.72 -3.39
CA HIS A 146 1.73 8.23 -2.07
C HIS A 146 1.96 7.14 -1.00
N THR A 147 1.85 7.50 0.26
CA THR A 147 1.86 6.53 1.38
C THR A 147 0.50 6.52 2.08
N LEU A 148 0.01 5.34 2.46
CA LEU A 148 -1.12 5.18 3.36
C LEU A 148 -0.65 4.82 4.76
N VAL A 149 -1.18 5.50 5.78
CA VAL A 149 -0.85 5.26 7.19
C VAL A 149 -2.13 5.06 8.00
N PRO A 150 -2.30 3.93 8.72
CA PRO A 150 -3.46 3.71 9.57
C PRO A 150 -3.43 4.63 10.81
N TRP A 151 -4.58 5.23 11.14
CA TRP A 151 -4.78 6.11 12.29
C TRP A 151 -6.18 5.94 12.89
N GLY A 152 -6.29 5.13 13.94
CA GLY A 152 -7.58 4.78 14.55
C GLY A 152 -8.48 4.05 13.54
N LYS A 153 -9.68 4.58 13.31
CA LYS A 153 -10.62 4.08 12.28
C LYS A 153 -10.39 4.67 10.89
N LYS A 154 -9.35 5.50 10.73
CA LYS A 154 -9.04 6.21 9.50
C LYS A 154 -7.78 5.68 8.83
N VAL A 155 -7.67 5.92 7.54
CA VAL A 155 -6.41 5.85 6.80
C VAL A 155 -6.01 7.24 6.37
N LEU A 156 -4.77 7.62 6.63
CA LEU A 156 -4.17 8.86 6.15
C LEU A 156 -3.46 8.61 4.82
N LEU A 157 -3.67 9.47 3.85
CA LEU A 157 -2.94 9.51 2.58
C LEU A 157 -2.00 10.70 2.59
N ILE A 158 -0.72 10.45 2.37
CA ILE A 158 0.33 11.47 2.42
C ILE A 158 1.01 11.59 1.07
N GLY A 159 1.01 12.81 0.53
CA GLY A 159 1.73 13.17 -0.68
C GLY A 159 1.33 12.35 -1.91
N GLY A 160 2.33 12.02 -2.73
CA GLY A 160 2.15 11.37 -4.03
C GLY A 160 2.05 12.38 -5.17
N LYS A 161 2.10 11.86 -6.39
CA LYS A 161 1.81 12.63 -7.60
C LYS A 161 0.31 12.56 -7.84
N SER A 162 -0.37 13.70 -7.76
CA SER A 162 -1.80 13.84 -8.02
C SER A 162 -2.07 14.55 -9.35
N GLU A 163 -3.29 14.37 -9.85
CA GLU A 163 -3.87 15.20 -10.91
C GLU A 163 -5.16 15.87 -10.37
N PRO A 164 -5.21 17.21 -10.24
CA PRO A 164 -4.19 18.19 -10.63
C PRO A 164 -2.91 18.11 -9.78
N VAL A 165 -1.80 18.63 -10.33
CA VAL A 165 -0.50 18.67 -9.65
C VAL A 165 -0.58 19.63 -8.47
N SER A 166 -0.07 19.20 -7.31
CA SER A 166 0.09 20.04 -6.13
C SER A 166 1.53 20.50 -5.98
N GLU A 167 1.75 21.69 -5.43
CA GLU A 167 3.07 22.20 -5.08
C GLU A 167 3.54 21.76 -3.69
N LYS A 168 2.60 21.43 -2.80
CA LYS A 168 2.86 21.08 -1.40
C LYS A 168 2.37 19.66 -1.09
N THR A 169 3.02 18.98 -0.16
CA THR A 169 2.54 17.69 0.34
C THR A 169 1.18 17.89 1.01
N SER A 170 0.15 17.22 0.50
CA SER A 170 -1.17 17.18 1.12
C SER A 170 -1.32 15.98 2.04
N VAL A 171 -2.19 16.12 3.04
CA VAL A 171 -2.58 15.04 3.96
C VAL A 171 -4.08 14.89 3.89
N TRP A 172 -4.55 13.73 3.46
CA TRP A 172 -5.96 13.38 3.39
C TRP A 172 -6.27 12.31 4.42
N ALA A 173 -7.51 12.28 4.92
CA ALA A 173 -7.99 11.23 5.80
C ALA A 173 -9.28 10.62 5.25
N LEU A 174 -9.27 9.30 5.11
CA LEU A 174 -10.45 8.48 4.82
C LEU A 174 -10.93 7.85 6.11
N ASP A 175 -12.16 8.14 6.51
CA ASP A 175 -12.87 7.33 7.49
C ASP A 175 -13.37 6.05 6.83
N VAL A 176 -12.86 4.90 7.27
CA VAL A 176 -13.12 3.60 6.64
C VAL A 176 -14.54 3.11 6.90
N GLU A 177 -15.17 3.55 7.99
CA GLU A 177 -16.52 3.14 8.36
C GLU A 177 -17.56 3.96 7.60
N SER A 178 -17.38 5.28 7.52
CA SER A 178 -18.32 6.15 6.79
C SER A 178 -18.00 6.29 5.30
N GLU A 179 -16.85 5.79 4.85
CA GLU A 179 -16.31 5.97 3.49
C GLU A 179 -16.14 7.46 3.10
N CYS A 180 -15.85 8.31 4.09
CA CYS A 180 -15.77 9.76 3.91
C CYS A 180 -14.33 10.25 3.87
N TRP A 181 -14.01 11.03 2.85
CA TRP A 181 -12.75 11.75 2.74
C TRP A 181 -12.81 13.13 3.39
N SER A 182 -11.69 13.55 3.95
CA SER A 182 -11.45 14.91 4.47
C SER A 182 -10.02 15.33 4.16
N LEU A 183 -9.84 16.57 3.73
CA LEU A 183 -8.52 17.19 3.61
C LEU A 183 -8.12 17.73 4.98
N ILE A 184 -6.93 17.37 5.44
CA ILE A 184 -6.36 17.93 6.68
C ILE A 184 -5.67 19.24 6.34
N GLU A 185 -6.11 20.32 6.99
CA GLU A 185 -5.47 21.64 6.91
C GLU A 185 -4.14 21.65 7.68
N ALA A 186 -3.10 21.13 7.03
CA ALA A 186 -1.76 21.09 7.58
C ALA A 186 -1.15 22.50 7.69
N LYS A 187 -0.39 22.73 8.77
CA LYS A 187 0.27 24.01 9.10
C LYS A 187 1.78 23.82 9.21
N GLY A 188 2.51 24.92 9.40
CA GLY A 188 3.96 24.93 9.60
C GLY A 188 4.74 24.80 8.28
N ASP A 189 5.90 24.16 8.36
CA ASP A 189 6.83 24.01 7.24
C ASP A 189 6.44 22.82 6.37
N ILE A 190 5.34 22.99 5.62
CA ILE A 190 4.80 21.94 4.76
C ILE A 190 5.83 21.55 3.70
N PRO A 191 6.24 20.26 3.61
CA PRO A 191 7.22 19.83 2.64
C PRO A 191 6.72 20.01 1.20
N ILE A 192 7.63 20.28 0.26
CA ILE A 192 7.32 20.28 -1.18
C ILE A 192 6.62 18.98 -1.58
N ALA A 193 5.66 19.07 -2.51
CA ALA A 193 5.00 17.90 -3.08
C ALA A 193 6.01 16.91 -3.65
N ARG A 194 5.78 15.63 -3.35
CA ARG A 194 6.73 14.55 -3.61
C ARG A 194 6.04 13.21 -3.77
N CYS A 195 6.62 12.32 -4.56
CA CYS A 195 6.17 10.93 -4.71
C CYS A 195 7.32 9.95 -4.42
N GLY A 196 6.99 8.67 -4.19
CA GLY A 196 7.98 7.62 -3.89
C GLY A 196 8.75 7.86 -2.59
N HIS A 197 8.21 8.71 -1.70
CA HIS A 197 8.74 8.94 -0.37
C HIS A 197 8.29 7.81 0.57
N THR A 198 8.90 7.73 1.76
CA THR A 198 8.45 6.82 2.81
C THR A 198 7.86 7.62 3.96
N VAL A 199 6.72 7.18 4.50
CA VAL A 199 6.15 7.70 5.74
C VAL A 199 6.01 6.58 6.76
N VAL A 200 6.50 6.80 7.97
CA VAL A 200 6.30 5.89 9.11
C VAL A 200 5.60 6.61 10.25
N ARG A 201 4.70 5.91 10.95
CA ARG A 201 4.04 6.45 12.15
C ARG A 201 4.85 6.09 13.39
N ALA A 202 5.18 7.10 14.19
CA ALA A 202 5.72 6.93 15.53
C ALA A 202 4.76 7.60 16.53
N ASN A 203 3.97 6.81 17.26
CA ASN A 203 2.93 7.32 18.16
C ASN A 203 1.96 8.29 17.44
N SER A 204 1.93 9.55 17.88
CA SER A 204 1.11 10.64 17.32
C SER A 204 1.84 11.51 16.31
N VAL A 205 2.99 11.05 15.78
CA VAL A 205 3.71 11.75 14.72
C VAL A 205 3.91 10.86 13.50
N LEU A 206 3.94 11.48 12.32
CA LEU A 206 4.38 10.85 11.08
C LEU A 206 5.78 11.36 10.75
N ILE A 207 6.67 10.46 10.38
CA ILE A 207 8.01 10.79 9.91
C ILE A 207 8.06 10.52 8.41
N LEU A 208 8.29 11.57 7.63
CA LEU A 208 8.43 11.51 6.18
C LEU A 208 9.90 11.63 5.82
N PHE A 209 10.38 10.74 4.96
CA PHE A 209 11.75 10.77 4.44
C PHE A 209 11.80 10.71 2.92
N GLY A 210 12.62 11.60 2.35
CA GLY A 210 13.03 11.57 0.94
C GLY A 210 11.89 11.73 -0.07
N GLY A 211 11.98 10.96 -1.16
CA GLY A 211 11.07 11.02 -2.31
C GLY A 211 11.64 11.74 -3.53
N GLU A 212 10.79 12.00 -4.51
CA GLU A 212 11.12 12.76 -5.73
C GLU A 212 10.14 13.93 -5.89
N ASP A 213 10.65 15.12 -6.16
CA ASP A 213 9.83 16.30 -6.44
C ASP A 213 9.39 16.40 -7.92
N ALA A 214 8.56 17.41 -8.25
CA ALA A 214 8.10 17.62 -9.62
C ALA A 214 9.24 17.88 -10.64
N LYS A 215 10.43 18.31 -10.18
CA LYS A 215 11.63 18.53 -11.00
C LYS A 215 12.51 17.29 -11.09
N ARG A 216 12.02 16.14 -10.63
CA ARG A 216 12.72 14.85 -10.60
C ARG A 216 13.96 14.83 -9.70
N ARG A 217 14.06 15.75 -8.75
CA ARG A 217 15.15 15.75 -7.77
C ARG A 217 14.85 14.72 -6.69
N LYS A 218 15.83 13.86 -6.42
CA LYS A 218 15.78 12.93 -5.29
C LYS A 218 16.06 13.70 -4.00
N LEU A 219 15.16 13.57 -3.05
CA LEU A 219 15.22 14.24 -1.76
C LEU A 219 15.80 13.30 -0.71
N ASN A 220 16.49 13.87 0.26
CA ASN A 220 17.06 13.18 1.43
C ASN A 220 16.71 13.91 2.74
N ASP A 221 15.71 14.78 2.70
CA ASP A 221 15.19 15.53 3.84
C ASP A 221 14.28 14.67 4.71
N LEU A 222 14.20 15.04 5.99
CA LEU A 222 13.39 14.40 7.00
C LEU A 222 12.40 15.42 7.55
N HIS A 223 11.13 15.03 7.63
CA HIS A 223 10.06 15.89 8.14
C HIS A 223 9.21 15.13 9.15
N MET A 224 8.69 15.84 10.13
CA MET A 224 7.75 15.34 11.11
C MET A 224 6.40 16.04 10.93
N PHE A 225 5.31 15.27 10.92
CA PHE A 225 3.95 15.79 11.02
C PHE A 225 3.35 15.38 12.35
N ASP A 226 3.01 16.34 13.19
CA ASP A 226 2.30 16.08 14.45
C ASP A 226 0.79 15.95 14.19
N LEU A 227 0.22 14.78 14.50
CA LEU A 227 -1.19 14.47 14.24
C LEU A 227 -2.17 15.18 15.19
N LYS A 228 -1.69 15.75 16.30
CA LYS A 228 -2.51 16.50 17.26
C LYS A 228 -2.58 17.97 16.87
N SER A 229 -1.44 18.57 16.54
CA SER A 229 -1.36 19.99 16.16
C SER A 229 -1.54 20.23 14.66
N LEU A 230 -1.55 19.16 13.85
CA LEU A 230 -1.63 19.19 12.38
C LEU A 230 -0.52 20.04 11.76
N THR A 231 0.67 20.00 12.35
CA THR A 231 1.80 20.87 11.99
C THR A 231 3.00 20.06 11.50
N TRP A 232 3.58 20.51 10.38
CA TRP A 232 4.84 20.01 9.84
C TRP A 232 6.03 20.75 10.44
N LEU A 233 7.10 20.00 10.72
CA LEU A 233 8.38 20.49 11.21
C LEU A 233 9.52 19.77 10.49
N PRO A 234 10.53 20.49 9.96
CA PRO A 234 11.72 19.86 9.42
C PRO A 234 12.54 19.25 10.54
N LEU A 235 13.10 18.06 10.31
CA LEU A 235 14.02 17.41 11.24
C LEU A 235 15.43 17.50 10.67
N HIS A 236 16.28 18.25 11.37
CA HIS A 236 17.70 18.33 11.05
C HIS A 236 18.46 17.31 11.91
N CYS A 237 18.97 16.24 11.28
CA CYS A 237 19.94 15.36 11.92
C CYS A 237 21.31 16.03 11.86
N THR A 238 21.85 16.43 13.01
CA THR A 238 23.21 16.95 13.17
C THR A 238 24.24 15.85 13.37
#